data_AF-A0A6P2CA22-F1
#
_entry.id   AF-A0A6P2CA22-F1
#
_cell.length_a   1.000
_cell.length_b   1.000
_cell.length_c   1.000
_cell.angle_alpha   90.00
_cell.angle_beta   90.00
_cell.angle_gamma   90.00
#
_symmetry.space_group_name_H-M   'P 1'
#
loop_
_entity.id
_entity.type
_entity.pdbx_description
1 polymer ?
#
loop_
_entity_poly.entity_id
_entity_poly.type
_entity_poly.pdbx_seq_one_letter_code
_entity_poly.pdbx_strand_id
1 'polypeptide(L)'
;MAQIRVGTAGWTDKSLIDSGWYPDGGSDPEKRLRYYASQFRLVEVDSAYYALPAEQTAAAWAERTPGGFTFNIKAFSLFTQHPNSIPPVLAATSDLAVVRLHGHSDQWQSNDIQERFRYRYSSKELQEWTARVRRLAGDAAETHVVFNNCYRDYAHVNAQDFVGLIGAA
;
A
#
# COMPACT_ATOMS: atom_id res chain seq x y z
N MET A 1 18.22 -12.58 6.26
CA MET A 1 17.26 -12.58 5.12
C MET A 1 16.68 -11.20 5.03
N ALA A 2 16.56 -10.64 3.82
CA ALA A 2 15.98 -9.31 3.63
C ALA A 2 14.50 -9.30 4.04
N GLN A 3 14.08 -8.21 4.69
CA GLN A 3 12.73 -8.07 5.21
C GLN A 3 11.80 -7.56 4.11
N ILE A 4 10.77 -8.32 3.75
CA ILE A 4 9.71 -7.85 2.85
C ILE A 4 8.49 -7.47 3.68
N ARG A 5 8.01 -6.22 3.50
CA ARG A 5 6.79 -5.72 4.12
C ARG A 5 5.77 -5.42 3.05
N VAL A 6 4.54 -5.89 3.25
CA VAL A 6 3.44 -5.69 2.31
C VAL A 6 2.34 -4.89 2.98
N GLY A 7 1.78 -3.94 2.24
CA GLY A 7 0.70 -3.08 2.67
C GLY A 7 -0.04 -2.46 1.49
N THR A 8 -0.91 -1.50 1.79
CA THR A 8 -1.71 -0.75 0.81
C THR A 8 -1.48 0.75 0.95
N ALA A 9 -1.82 1.51 -0.10
CA ALA A 9 -1.90 2.96 -0.05
C ALA A 9 -3.27 3.37 0.48
N GLY A 10 -3.33 3.67 1.79
CA GLY A 10 -4.57 4.01 2.48
C GLY A 10 -5.29 2.81 3.12
N TRP A 11 -6.08 3.14 4.14
CA TRP A 11 -6.93 2.24 4.92
C TRP A 11 -8.28 2.89 5.29
N THR A 12 -8.60 4.05 4.72
CA THR A 12 -9.78 4.84 5.13
C THR A 12 -10.70 5.21 3.97
N ASP A 13 -10.40 4.77 2.75
CA ASP A 13 -11.15 5.12 1.55
C ASP A 13 -12.61 4.68 1.66
N LYS A 14 -13.53 5.54 1.22
CA LYS A 14 -14.97 5.25 1.30
C LYS A 14 -15.34 3.97 0.54
N SER A 15 -14.79 3.77 -0.65
CA SER A 15 -15.08 2.57 -1.45
C SER A 15 -14.58 1.28 -0.79
N LEU A 16 -13.51 1.34 0.01
CA LEU A 16 -13.04 0.24 0.84
C LEU A 16 -13.98 -0.02 2.02
N ILE A 17 -14.39 1.03 2.74
CA ILE A 17 -15.34 0.87 3.85
C ILE A 17 -16.63 0.23 3.35
N ASP A 18 -17.15 0.74 2.24
CA ASP A 18 -18.40 0.27 1.62
C ASP A 18 -18.24 -1.12 0.96
N SER A 19 -17.01 -1.66 0.82
CA SER A 19 -16.80 -2.99 0.22
C SER A 19 -17.16 -4.14 1.15
N GLY A 20 -17.24 -3.89 2.47
CA GLY A 20 -17.43 -4.91 3.49
C GLY A 20 -16.13 -5.58 3.98
N TRP A 21 -14.95 -5.04 3.64
CA TRP A 21 -13.66 -5.61 4.09
C TRP A 21 -13.45 -5.50 5.62
N TYR A 22 -14.08 -4.51 6.26
CA TYR A 22 -14.07 -4.35 7.72
C TYR A 22 -15.24 -5.11 8.36
N PRO A 23 -15.00 -5.99 9.36
CA PRO A 23 -16.03 -6.85 9.97
C PRO A 23 -17.24 -6.09 10.54
N ASP A 24 -17.02 -4.90 11.11
CA ASP A 24 -18.08 -4.09 11.76
C ASP A 24 -18.54 -2.91 10.87
N GLY A 25 -18.33 -2.99 9.54
CA GLY A 25 -18.64 -1.91 8.61
C GLY A 25 -17.72 -0.68 8.71
N GLY A 26 -16.65 -0.75 9.50
CA GLY A 26 -15.53 0.21 9.48
C GLY A 26 -15.85 1.65 9.93
N SER A 27 -16.96 1.86 10.64
CA SER A 27 -17.42 3.20 11.06
C SER A 27 -16.48 3.86 12.08
N ASP A 28 -15.89 3.07 12.99
CA ASP A 28 -14.95 3.53 14.00
C ASP A 28 -13.51 3.63 13.43
N PRO A 29 -12.90 4.83 13.38
CA PRO A 29 -11.55 5.03 12.85
C PRO A 29 -10.45 4.27 13.61
N GLU A 30 -10.57 4.13 14.92
CA GLU A 30 -9.58 3.43 15.73
C GLU A 30 -9.65 1.92 15.49
N LYS A 31 -10.85 1.33 15.57
CA LYS A 31 -11.04 -0.11 15.30
C LYS A 31 -10.58 -0.46 13.89
N ARG A 32 -10.81 0.43 12.93
CA ARG A 32 -10.38 0.28 11.54
C ARG A 32 -8.86 0.20 11.40
N LEU A 33 -8.13 1.13 12.01
CA LEU A 33 -6.65 1.11 11.98
C LEU A 33 -6.11 -0.12 12.71
N ARG A 34 -6.69 -0.49 13.85
CA ARG A 34 -6.28 -1.69 14.59
C ARG A 34 -6.52 -2.98 13.79
N TYR A 35 -7.68 -3.09 13.13
CA TYR A 35 -7.97 -4.20 12.25
C TYR A 35 -7.02 -4.23 11.06
N TYR A 36 -6.78 -3.10 10.40
CA TYR A 36 -5.81 -3.02 9.31
C TYR A 36 -4.41 -3.50 9.75
N ALA A 37 -3.95 -3.02 10.90
CA ALA A 37 -2.65 -3.36 11.47
C ALA A 37 -2.55 -4.82 11.95
N SER A 38 -3.68 -5.54 12.06
CA SER A 38 -3.68 -6.99 12.28
C SER A 38 -3.49 -7.78 10.98
N GLN A 39 -3.77 -7.17 9.82
CA GLN A 39 -3.64 -7.80 8.50
C GLN A 39 -2.28 -7.53 7.87
N PHE A 40 -1.75 -6.30 8.04
CA PHE A 40 -0.52 -5.84 7.40
C PHE A 40 0.43 -5.20 8.41
N ARG A 41 1.72 -5.12 8.06
CA ARG A 41 2.76 -4.45 8.87
C ARG A 41 3.27 -3.14 8.25
N LEU A 42 2.64 -2.73 7.16
CA LEU A 42 3.00 -1.55 6.39
C LEU A 42 1.71 -0.88 5.92
N VAL A 43 1.68 0.44 5.94
CA VAL A 43 0.70 1.24 5.19
C VAL A 43 1.38 2.44 4.59
N GLU A 44 0.92 2.87 3.42
CA GLU A 44 1.30 4.16 2.85
C GLU A 44 0.18 5.19 3.09
N VAL A 45 0.57 6.35 3.63
CA VAL A 45 -0.32 7.47 3.95
C VAL A 45 -0.24 8.49 2.83
N ASP A 46 -1.19 8.40 1.89
CA ASP A 46 -1.28 9.33 0.76
C ASP A 46 -2.04 10.62 1.10
N SER A 47 -2.85 10.63 2.16
CA SER A 47 -3.62 11.82 2.58
C SER A 47 -2.75 13.02 2.95
N ALA A 48 -1.56 12.76 3.50
CA ALA A 48 -0.56 13.76 3.84
C ALA A 48 -0.09 14.60 2.63
N TYR A 49 -0.25 14.08 1.40
CA TYR A 49 0.01 14.82 0.17
C TYR A 49 -0.96 16.02 -0.01
N TYR A 50 -2.21 15.86 0.41
CA TYR A 50 -3.29 16.83 0.17
C TYR A 50 -3.49 17.77 1.36
N ALA A 51 -3.26 17.29 2.58
CA ALA A 51 -3.32 18.09 3.80
C ALA A 51 -2.40 17.49 4.85
N LEU A 52 -1.67 18.34 5.57
CA LEU A 52 -0.88 17.89 6.71
C LEU A 52 -1.81 17.33 7.79
N PRO A 53 -1.56 16.12 8.31
CA PRO A 53 -2.33 15.61 9.44
C PRO A 53 -2.06 16.47 10.68
N ALA A 54 -3.07 16.61 11.54
CA ALA A 54 -2.86 17.16 12.87
C ALA A 54 -1.88 16.28 13.66
N GLU A 55 -1.05 16.88 14.51
CA GLU A 55 -0.05 16.18 15.32
C GLU A 55 -0.70 15.08 16.19
N GLN A 56 -1.86 15.38 16.79
CA GLN A 56 -2.59 14.40 17.61
C GLN A 56 -3.05 13.19 16.78
N THR A 57 -3.40 13.41 15.50
CA THR A 57 -3.79 12.32 14.59
C THR A 57 -2.59 11.43 14.28
N ALA A 58 -1.43 12.01 13.99
CA ALA A 58 -0.20 11.27 13.73
C ALA A 58 0.30 10.51 14.97
N ALA A 59 0.24 11.13 16.15
CA ALA A 59 0.56 10.49 17.43
C ALA A 59 -0.37 9.30 17.70
N ALA A 60 -1.68 9.48 17.51
CA ALA A 60 -2.65 8.42 17.68
C ALA A 60 -2.43 7.24 16.71
N TRP A 61 -1.89 7.47 15.50
CA TRP A 61 -1.52 6.37 14.61
C TRP A 61 -0.43 5.49 15.23
N ALA A 62 0.62 6.09 15.79
CA ALA A 62 1.70 5.36 16.44
C ALA A 62 1.20 4.53 17.64
N GLU A 63 0.31 5.10 18.46
CA GLU A 63 -0.28 4.41 19.63
C GLU A 63 -1.19 3.22 19.25
N ARG A 64 -1.83 3.31 18.08
CA ARG A 64 -2.85 2.33 17.66
C ARG A 64 -2.29 1.17 16.86
N THR A 65 -1.01 1.24 16.46
CA THR A 65 -0.32 0.19 15.71
C THR A 65 0.67 -0.58 16.56
N PRO A 66 0.91 -1.88 16.28
CA PRO A 66 1.85 -2.68 17.05
C PRO A 66 3.31 -2.25 16.81
N GLY A 67 4.19 -2.63 17.74
CA GLY A 67 5.63 -2.41 17.59
C GLY A 67 6.17 -2.98 16.28
N GLY A 68 6.97 -2.18 15.58
CA GLY A 68 7.52 -2.54 14.27
C GLY A 68 6.53 -2.42 13.11
N PHE A 69 5.34 -1.83 13.28
CA PHE A 69 4.50 -1.41 12.15
C PHE A 69 5.12 -0.17 11.46
N THR A 70 5.13 -0.15 10.13
CA THR A 70 5.79 0.90 9.34
C THR A 70 4.77 1.75 8.60
N PHE A 71 4.95 3.07 8.62
CA PHE A 71 4.20 4.02 7.80
C PHE A 71 5.12 4.61 6.73
N ASN A 72 4.78 4.45 5.44
CA ASN A 72 5.34 5.26 4.36
C ASN A 72 4.50 6.53 4.26
N ILE A 73 5.03 7.71 4.60
CA ILE A 73 4.27 8.97 4.50
C ILE A 73 4.57 9.66 3.17
N LYS A 74 3.56 9.85 2.33
CA LYS A 74 3.72 10.64 1.11
C LYS A 74 3.88 12.11 1.48
N ALA A 75 4.97 12.72 1.03
CA ALA A 75 5.28 14.11 1.34
C ALA A 75 4.19 15.07 0.83
N PHE A 76 3.98 16.17 1.56
CA PHE A 76 3.00 17.19 1.21
C PHE A 76 3.30 17.81 -0.17
N SER A 77 2.24 18.01 -0.97
CA SER A 77 2.33 18.40 -2.37
C SER A 77 3.18 19.65 -2.65
N LEU A 78 3.21 20.63 -1.73
CA LEU A 78 4.08 21.81 -1.85
C LEU A 78 5.57 21.47 -1.99
N PHE A 79 6.00 20.31 -1.49
CA PHE A 79 7.40 19.89 -1.52
C PHE A 79 7.77 19.06 -2.75
N THR A 80 6.81 18.42 -3.43
CA THR A 80 7.14 17.37 -4.41
C THR A 80 6.98 17.78 -5.87
N GLN A 81 6.09 18.71 -6.24
CA GLN A 81 5.93 19.28 -7.60
C GLN A 81 5.97 18.32 -8.83
N HIS A 82 5.93 17.00 -8.67
CA HIS A 82 6.20 16.05 -9.76
C HIS A 82 4.91 15.56 -10.46
N PRO A 83 4.83 15.66 -11.81
CA PRO A 83 3.61 15.33 -12.56
C PRO A 83 3.47 13.87 -13.00
N ASN A 84 4.53 13.04 -13.04
CA ASN A 84 4.45 11.68 -13.62
C ASN A 84 5.46 10.68 -13.03
N SER A 85 5.17 9.38 -13.20
CA SER A 85 5.95 8.24 -12.67
C SER A 85 7.16 7.86 -13.55
N ILE A 86 8.18 7.27 -12.91
CA ILE A 86 9.38 6.69 -13.53
C ILE A 86 9.11 5.26 -14.08
N PRO A 87 9.84 4.79 -15.11
CA PRO A 87 9.71 3.43 -15.63
C PRO A 87 10.13 2.36 -14.58
N PRO A 88 9.59 1.13 -14.66
CA PRO A 88 9.87 0.07 -13.69
C PRO A 88 11.23 -0.58 -13.95
N VAL A 89 12.31 0.10 -13.56
CA VAL A 89 13.63 -0.52 -13.44
C VAL A 89 13.81 -0.97 -11.99
N LEU A 90 13.83 -2.28 -11.76
CA LEU A 90 14.05 -2.84 -10.43
C LEU A 90 15.56 -2.98 -10.18
N ALA A 91 16.14 -1.93 -9.61
CA ALA A 91 17.49 -1.94 -9.06
C ALA A 91 17.44 -1.32 -7.66
N ALA A 92 17.96 -2.02 -6.66
CA ALA A 92 18.16 -1.42 -5.36
C ALA A 92 19.25 -0.35 -5.50
N THR A 93 18.90 0.89 -5.16
CA THR A 93 19.83 2.02 -5.10
C THR A 93 20.23 2.36 -3.66
N SER A 94 19.64 1.66 -2.69
CA SER A 94 19.89 1.80 -1.26
C SER A 94 19.49 0.51 -0.52
N ASP A 95 19.75 0.47 0.79
CA ASP A 95 19.32 -0.63 1.66
C ASP A 95 17.78 -0.75 1.78
N LEU A 96 17.03 0.29 1.43
CA LEU A 96 15.57 0.27 1.33
C LEU A 96 15.13 0.30 -0.14
N ALA A 97 14.30 -0.65 -0.52
CA ALA A 97 13.58 -0.66 -1.79
C ALA A 97 12.08 -0.46 -1.58
N VAL A 98 11.43 0.32 -2.44
CA VAL A 98 9.97 0.54 -2.40
C VAL A 98 9.37 0.23 -3.76
N VAL A 99 8.37 -0.65 -3.80
CA VAL A 99 7.60 -1.04 -4.98
C VAL A 99 6.15 -0.63 -4.79
N ARG A 100 5.62 0.21 -5.67
CA ARG A 100 4.20 0.61 -5.68
C ARG A 100 3.49 -0.04 -6.86
N LEU A 101 2.43 -0.79 -6.58
CA LEU A 101 1.65 -1.54 -7.57
C LEU A 101 0.30 -0.84 -7.79
N HIS A 102 0.21 -0.02 -8.84
CA HIS A 102 -0.97 0.79 -9.14
C HIS A 102 -2.06 0.07 -9.94
N GLY A 103 -1.77 -1.14 -10.45
CA GLY A 103 -2.55 -1.74 -11.52
C GLY A 103 -2.25 -1.15 -12.89
N HIS A 104 -2.92 -1.67 -13.91
CA HIS A 104 -2.81 -1.19 -15.28
C HIS A 104 -4.19 -1.12 -15.94
N SER A 105 -5.09 -0.35 -15.32
CA SER A 105 -6.42 -0.09 -15.88
C SER A 105 -6.31 0.55 -17.27
N ASP A 106 -7.12 0.09 -18.21
CA ASP A 106 -7.27 0.70 -19.54
C ASP A 106 -7.78 2.16 -19.46
N GLN A 107 -8.31 2.58 -18.30
CA GLN A 107 -8.85 3.91 -18.03
C GLN A 107 -7.86 4.83 -17.30
N TRP A 108 -6.54 4.61 -17.44
CA TRP A 108 -5.52 5.40 -16.72
C TRP A 108 -5.59 6.92 -16.97
N GLN A 109 -6.13 7.33 -18.12
CA GLN A 109 -6.31 8.74 -18.51
C GLN A 109 -7.63 9.35 -18.03
N SER A 110 -8.47 8.58 -17.31
CA SER A 110 -9.74 9.09 -16.79
C SER A 110 -9.50 10.19 -15.74
N ASN A 111 -10.45 11.12 -15.65
CA ASN A 111 -10.49 12.10 -14.55
C ASN A 111 -11.07 11.50 -13.26
N ASP A 112 -11.68 10.30 -13.32
CA ASP A 112 -12.10 9.55 -12.13
C ASP A 112 -10.95 8.68 -11.61
N ILE A 113 -10.47 9.01 -10.42
CA ILE A 113 -9.41 8.27 -9.73
C ILE A 113 -9.78 6.80 -9.51
N GLN A 114 -11.06 6.48 -9.29
CA GLN A 114 -11.52 5.11 -9.10
C GLN A 114 -11.38 4.30 -10.39
N GLU A 115 -11.58 4.91 -11.57
CA GLU A 115 -11.41 4.21 -12.86
C GLU A 115 -9.93 3.92 -13.15
N ARG A 116 -9.04 4.85 -12.79
CA ARG A 116 -7.58 4.69 -12.97
C ARG A 116 -7.01 3.53 -12.15
N PHE A 117 -7.47 3.38 -10.91
CA PHE A 117 -6.97 2.37 -9.97
C PHE A 117 -7.85 1.11 -9.87
N ARG A 118 -8.95 1.02 -10.62
CA ARG A 118 -9.80 -0.18 -10.72
C ARG A 118 -9.10 -1.28 -11.50
N TYR A 119 -8.21 -1.98 -10.82
CA TYR A 119 -7.50 -3.12 -11.38
C TYR A 119 -7.31 -4.19 -10.31
N ARG A 120 -7.70 -5.43 -10.57
CA ARG A 120 -7.43 -6.56 -9.67
C ARG A 120 -6.43 -7.47 -10.34
N TYR A 121 -5.22 -7.55 -9.77
CA TYR A 121 -4.19 -8.44 -10.27
C TYR A 121 -4.66 -9.89 -10.20
N SER A 122 -4.35 -10.65 -11.26
CA SER A 122 -4.55 -12.09 -11.29
C SER A 122 -3.49 -12.82 -10.46
N SER A 123 -3.79 -14.06 -10.04
CA SER A 123 -2.83 -14.89 -9.32
C SER A 123 -1.53 -15.10 -10.09
N LYS A 124 -1.59 -15.19 -11.43
CA LYS A 124 -0.42 -15.31 -12.30
C LYS A 124 0.46 -14.06 -12.20
N GLU A 125 -0.12 -12.87 -12.31
CA GLU A 125 0.64 -11.62 -12.19
C GLU A 125 1.25 -11.45 -10.79
N LEU A 126 0.51 -11.82 -9.75
CA LEU A 126 1.03 -11.78 -8.38
C LEU A 126 2.22 -12.74 -8.20
N GLN A 127 2.20 -13.92 -8.81
CA GLN A 127 3.34 -14.85 -8.80
C GLN A 127 4.56 -14.27 -9.54
N GLU A 128 4.36 -13.65 -10.70
CA GLU A 128 5.43 -12.98 -11.45
C GLU A 128 6.05 -11.83 -10.64
N TRP A 129 5.21 -11.01 -9.99
CA TRP A 129 5.66 -9.96 -9.09
C TRP A 129 6.38 -10.51 -7.86
N THR A 130 5.93 -11.63 -7.31
CA THR A 130 6.58 -12.28 -6.16
C THR A 130 8.02 -12.65 -6.52
N ALA A 131 8.24 -13.23 -7.71
CA ALA A 131 9.59 -13.57 -8.18
C ALA A 131 10.49 -12.33 -8.32
N ARG A 132 9.94 -11.23 -8.87
CA ARG A 132 10.66 -9.96 -9.03
C ARG A 132 11.01 -9.31 -7.69
N VAL A 133 10.06 -9.26 -6.76
CA VAL A 133 10.26 -8.69 -5.42
C VAL A 133 11.27 -9.51 -4.63
N ARG A 134 11.27 -10.84 -4.73
CA ARG A 134 12.29 -11.69 -4.10
C ARG A 134 13.69 -11.39 -4.63
N ARG A 135 13.84 -11.20 -5.94
CA ARG A 135 15.13 -10.79 -6.52
C ARG A 135 15.57 -9.44 -5.97
N LEU A 136 14.68 -8.45 -5.99
CA LEU A 136 14.96 -7.10 -5.46
C LEU A 136 15.34 -7.14 -3.96
N ALA A 137 14.65 -7.95 -3.16
CA ALA A 137 14.98 -8.16 -1.77
C ALA A 137 16.34 -8.86 -1.58
N GLY A 138 16.88 -9.56 -2.58
CA GLY A 138 18.26 -10.05 -2.54
C GLY A 138 19.29 -8.92 -2.50
N ASP A 139 18.93 -7.74 -3.02
CA ASP A 139 19.82 -6.61 -3.24
C ASP A 139 19.57 -5.44 -2.25
N ALA A 140 18.60 -5.58 -1.34
CA ALA A 140 18.23 -4.57 -0.34
C ALA A 140 18.07 -5.22 1.05
N ALA A 141 18.31 -4.48 2.13
CA ALA A 141 18.06 -4.96 3.49
C ALA A 141 16.55 -5.06 3.78
N GLU A 142 15.76 -4.12 3.25
CA GLU A 142 14.32 -4.04 3.44
C GLU A 142 13.61 -3.64 2.13
N THR A 143 12.50 -4.34 1.83
CA THR A 143 11.69 -4.09 0.63
C THR A 143 10.23 -3.87 1.03
N HIS A 144 9.72 -2.67 0.76
CA HIS A 144 8.32 -2.31 0.93
C HIS A 144 7.54 -2.55 -0.37
N VAL A 145 6.45 -3.30 -0.29
CA VAL A 145 5.52 -3.51 -1.40
C VAL A 145 4.17 -2.92 -1.03
N VAL A 146 3.77 -1.89 -1.77
CA VAL A 146 2.55 -1.13 -1.52
C VAL A 146 1.59 -1.34 -2.70
N PHE A 147 0.45 -1.97 -2.43
CA PHE A 147 -0.65 -2.05 -3.39
C PHE A 147 -1.43 -0.73 -3.39
N ASN A 148 -1.47 -0.06 -4.53
CA ASN A 148 -2.14 1.22 -4.73
C ASN A 148 -3.21 1.15 -5.86
N ASN A 149 -3.73 -0.05 -6.13
CA ASN A 149 -4.90 -0.28 -6.96
C ASN A 149 -6.19 -0.14 -6.11
N CYS A 150 -6.34 1.02 -5.46
CA CYS A 150 -7.32 1.27 -4.38
C CYS A 150 -8.76 1.52 -4.86
N TYR A 151 -9.30 0.59 -5.64
CA TYR A 151 -10.73 0.49 -5.92
C TYR A 151 -11.37 -0.58 -5.03
N ARG A 152 -12.32 -0.16 -4.18
CA ARG A 152 -12.95 -1.05 -3.19
C ARG A 152 -11.89 -1.76 -2.33
N ASP A 153 -11.94 -3.08 -2.25
CA ASP A 153 -11.02 -3.94 -1.52
C ASP A 153 -9.89 -4.54 -2.37
N TYR A 154 -9.77 -4.16 -3.66
CA TYR A 154 -8.86 -4.85 -4.59
C TYR A 154 -7.40 -4.84 -4.11
N ALA A 155 -6.90 -3.69 -3.68
CA ALA A 155 -5.56 -3.58 -3.11
C ALA A 155 -5.37 -4.46 -1.87
N HIS A 156 -6.38 -4.54 -1.00
CA HIS A 156 -6.31 -5.29 0.26
C HIS A 156 -6.33 -6.80 0.00
N VAL A 157 -7.21 -7.25 -0.89
CA VAL A 157 -7.28 -8.66 -1.30
C VAL A 157 -6.01 -9.07 -2.04
N ASN A 158 -5.53 -8.27 -2.99
CA ASN A 158 -4.27 -8.57 -3.68
C ASN A 158 -3.07 -8.55 -2.73
N ALA A 159 -3.02 -7.65 -1.75
CA ALA A 159 -1.98 -7.64 -0.73
C ALA A 159 -2.04 -8.90 0.15
N GLN A 160 -3.23 -9.35 0.56
CA GLN A 160 -3.41 -10.60 1.32
C GLN A 160 -2.94 -11.82 0.50
N ASP A 161 -3.36 -11.92 -0.76
CA ASP A 161 -2.92 -12.97 -1.68
C ASP A 161 -1.39 -12.97 -1.83
N PHE A 162 -0.79 -11.79 -1.99
CA PHE A 162 0.64 -11.61 -2.15
C PHE A 162 1.43 -11.98 -0.88
N VAL A 163 0.93 -11.64 0.31
CA VAL A 163 1.50 -12.10 1.59
C VAL A 163 1.52 -13.62 1.66
N GLY A 164 0.43 -14.28 1.25
CA GLY A 164 0.37 -15.74 1.16
C GLY A 164 1.43 -16.32 0.21
N LEU A 165 1.59 -15.71 -0.98
CA LEU A 165 2.60 -16.13 -1.96
C LEU A 165 4.05 -15.91 -1.49
N ILE A 166 4.31 -14.84 -0.74
CA ILE A 166 5.63 -14.58 -0.16
C ILE A 166 5.96 -15.61 0.92
N GLY A 167 5.02 -15.88 1.84
CA GLY A 167 5.22 -16.76 2.99
C GLY A 167 5.18 -18.26 2.69
N ALA A 168 4.68 -18.66 1.52
CA ALA A 168 4.59 -20.06 1.09
C ALA A 168 5.88 -20.65 0.47
N ALA A 169 7.00 -19.91 0.45
CA ALA A 169 8.28 -20.36 -0.10
C ALA A 169 9.37 -20.46 0.96
#